data_AF-A0A6V7LS89-F1
#
_entry.id   AF-A0A6V7LS89-F1
#
_cell.length_a   1.000
_cell.length_b   1.000
_cell.length_c   1.000
_cell.angle_alpha   90.00
_cell.angle_beta   90.00
_cell.angle_gamma   90.00
#
_symmetry.space_group_name_H-M   'P 1'
#
loop_
_entity.id
_entity.type
_entity.pdbx_description
1 polymer ?
#
loop_
_entity_poly.entity_id
_entity_poly.type
_entity_poly.pdbx_seq_one_letter_code
_entity_poly.pdbx_strand_id
1 'polypeptide(L)' 'SGQHVPLSVQVGDTVLLPEYGGTKVNLEDDKEFHLFRESDILAKIEG' A
#
# COMPACT_ATOMS: atom_id res chain seq x y z
N SER A 1 -16.56 -21.12 -8.78
CA SER A 1 -16.47 -19.67 -9.09
C SER A 1 -15.86 -18.99 -7.88
N GLY A 2 -14.97 -18.01 -8.09
CA GLY A 2 -14.41 -17.20 -7.00
C GLY A 2 -15.08 -15.83 -6.99
N GLN A 3 -15.39 -15.33 -5.79
CA GLN A 3 -15.80 -13.93 -5.60
C GLN A 3 -14.55 -13.08 -5.32
N HIS A 4 -14.53 -11.87 -5.85
CA HIS A 4 -13.46 -10.91 -5.59
C HIS A 4 -13.49 -10.45 -4.13
N VAL A 5 -12.36 -10.54 -3.44
CA VAL A 5 -12.21 -10.01 -2.08
C VAL A 5 -11.67 -8.58 -2.17
N PRO A 6 -12.37 -7.57 -1.61
CA PRO A 6 -11.91 -6.19 -1.62
C PRO A 6 -10.70 -6.00 -0.71
N LEU A 7 -9.96 -4.91 -0.95
CA LEU A 7 -8.85 -4.49 -0.08
C LEU A 7 -9.39 -4.00 1.28
N SER A 8 -8.62 -4.26 2.32
CA SER A 8 -8.82 -3.87 3.72
C SER A 8 -8.32 -2.45 4.00
N VAL A 9 -7.60 -1.84 3.04
CA VAL A 9 -7.08 -0.47 3.10
C VAL A 9 -7.78 0.43 2.09
N GLN A 10 -7.94 1.70 2.44
CA GLN A 10 -8.58 2.71 1.60
C GLN A 10 -7.65 3.90 1.35
N VAL A 11 -7.95 4.67 0.30
CA VAL A 11 -7.20 5.88 -0.03
C VAL A 11 -7.30 6.88 1.12
N GLY A 12 -6.15 7.37 1.60
CA GLY A 12 -6.05 8.28 2.73
C GLY A 12 -5.73 7.61 4.06
N ASP A 13 -5.78 6.27 4.13
CA ASP A 13 -5.34 5.55 5.32
C ASP A 13 -3.85 5.75 5.59
N THR A 14 -3.50 6.01 6.85
CA THR A 14 -2.10 5.97 7.30
C THR A 14 -1.76 4.53 7.68
N VAL A 15 -0.70 3.99 7.09
CA VAL A 15 -0.33 2.58 7.26
C VAL A 15 1.13 2.43 7.65
N LEU A 16 1.43 1.33 8.35
CA LEU A 16 2.79 0.93 8.68
C LEU A 16 3.31 -0.03 7.61
N LEU A 17 4.42 0.35 6.99
CA LEU A 17 5.12 -0.46 6.00
C LEU A 17 6.33 -1.17 6.64
N PRO A 18 6.74 -2.33 6.12
CA PRO A 18 7.96 -3.01 6.53
C PRO A 18 9.20 -2.22 6.10
N GLU A 19 10.35 -2.48 6.73
CA GLU A 19 11.62 -1.81 6.40
C GLU A 19 12.12 -2.12 4.99
N TYR A 20 11.71 -3.27 4.44
CA TYR A 20 12.07 -3.74 3.11
C TYR A 20 10.83 -4.22 2.37
N GLY A 21 10.82 -3.99 1.06
CA GLY A 21 9.72 -4.40 0.19
C GLY A 21 9.23 -3.22 -0.64
N GLY A 22 8.20 -3.50 -1.44
CA GLY A 22 7.65 -2.54 -2.38
C GLY A 22 8.52 -2.34 -3.62
N THR A 23 7.89 -1.88 -4.69
CA THR A 23 8.56 -1.51 -5.94
C THR A 23 8.53 -0.01 -6.08
N LYS A 24 9.71 0.61 -6.25
CA LYS A 24 9.80 2.04 -6.55
C LYS A 24 9.17 2.32 -7.91
N VAL A 25 8.23 3.26 -7.94
CA VAL A 25 7.56 3.75 -9.15
C VAL A 25 7.72 5.26 -9.18
N ASN A 26 8.30 5.76 -10.26
CA ASN A 26 8.34 7.20 -10.52
C ASN A 26 7.11 7.54 -11.36
N LEU A 27 6.28 8.45 -10.86
CA LEU A 27 5.17 9.01 -11.62
C LEU A 27 5.59 10.35 -12.25
N GLU A 28 4.70 10.94 -13.03
CA GLU A 28 4.87 12.29 -13.55
C GLU A 28 5.14 13.29 -12.40
N ASP A 29 5.81 14.39 -12.70
CA ASP A 29 6.23 15.42 -11.72
C ASP A 29 7.35 14.99 -10.73
N ASP A 30 8.20 14.03 -11.11
CA ASP A 30 9.37 13.58 -10.34
C ASP A 30 9.06 13.11 -8.90
N LYS A 31 7.81 12.71 -8.65
CA LYS A 31 7.40 12.15 -7.37
C LYS A 31 7.71 10.66 -7.31
N GLU A 32 8.51 10.29 -6.33
CA GLU A 32 8.81 8.91 -5.98
C GLU A 32 7.67 8.30 -5.16
N PHE A 33 7.12 7.19 -5.66
CA PHE A 33 6.15 6.37 -4.95
C PHE A 33 6.68 4.94 -4.78
N HIS A 34 6.06 4.21 -3.86
CA HIS A 34 6.33 2.79 -3.65
C HIS A 34 5.04 1.99 -3.76
N LEU A 35 5.04 0.94 -4.60
CA LEU A 35 3.92 0.05 -4.78
C LEU A 35 4.09 -1.20 -3.91
N PHE A 36 3.14 -1.46 -3.01
CA PHE A 36 3.13 -2.61 -2.11
C PHE A 36 1.93 -3.52 -2.37
N ARG A 37 2.05 -4.80 -1.99
CA ARG A 37 0.88 -5.67 -1.87
C ARG A 37 0.21 -5.42 -0.54
N GLU A 38 -1.10 -5.60 -0.48
CA GLU A 38 -1.88 -5.46 0.76
C GLU A 38 -1.34 -6.36 1.88
N SER A 39 -0.93 -7.59 1.54
CA SER A 39 -0.37 -8.55 2.49
C SER A 39 0.93 -8.10 3.17
N ASP A 40 1.62 -7.12 2.58
CA ASP A 40 2.89 -6.63 3.11
C ASP A 40 2.67 -5.48 4.10
N ILE A 41 1.45 -4.93 4.19
CA ILE A 41 1.11 -3.85 5.13
C ILE A 41 0.97 -4.44 6.53
N LEU A 42 1.74 -3.91 7.49
CA LEU A 42 1.81 -4.47 8.85
C LEU A 42 0.63 -4.06 9.72
N ALA A 43 0.19 -2.80 9.60
CA ALA A 43 -0.92 -2.24 10.37
C ALA A 43 -1.51 -1.00 9.71
N LYS A 44 -2.78 -0.72 10.02
CA LYS A 44 -3.41 0.59 9.83
C LYS A 44 -3.28 1.39 11.12
N ILE A 45 -2.91 2.65 11.01
CA ILE A 45 -2.78 3.57 12.15
C ILE A 45 -4.02 4.45 12.20
N GLU A 46 -4.71 4.43 13.34
CA GLU A 46 -5.83 5.31 13.63
C GLU A 46 -5.39 6.35 14.67
N GLY A 47 -5.70 7.61 14.40
CA GLY A 47 -5.47 8.73 15.32
C GLY A 47 -6.75 9.18 16.00
#